data_AF-A0A5B2VYA5-F1
#
_entry.id   AF-A0A5B2VYA5-F1
#
_cell.length_a   1.000
_cell.length_b   1.000
_cell.length_c   1.000
_cell.angle_alpha   90.00
_cell.angle_beta   90.00
_cell.angle_gamma   90.00
#
_symmetry.space_group_name_H-M   'P 1'
#
loop_
_entity.id
_entity.type
_entity.pdbx_description
1 polymer ?
#
loop_
_entity_poly.entity_id
_entity_poly.type
_entity_poly.pdbx_seq_one_letter_code
_entity_poly.pdbx_strand_id
1 'polypeptide(L)' 'MHKIFTVRVFGTQALDEAVNRFLSENEHIQVISSNQSIIPGGGTVEIIYSIIYKEGRQPTRIGYLGKPGE' A
#
# COMPACT_ATOMS: atom_id res chain seq x y z
N MET A 1 11.44 -1.14 -9.71
CA MET A 1 11.02 0.27 -9.89
C MET A 1 10.18 0.67 -8.70
N HIS A 2 10.41 1.84 -8.11
CA HIS A 2 9.58 2.35 -7.01
C HIS A 2 8.31 2.99 -7.58
N LYS A 3 7.18 2.79 -6.89
CA LYS A 3 5.87 3.37 -7.19
C LYS A 3 5.38 4.19 -6.00
N ILE A 4 4.45 5.10 -6.26
CA ILE A 4 3.90 6.01 -5.25
C ILE A 4 2.38 5.91 -5.27
N PHE A 5 1.80 5.71 -4.10
CA PHE A 5 0.38 5.87 -3.83
C PHE A 5 0.20 7.13 -2.98
N THR A 6 -0.74 8.00 -3.33
CA THR A 6 -1.05 9.21 -2.55
C THR A 6 -2.56 9.35 -2.43
N VAL A 7 -3.04 9.65 -1.23
CA VAL A 7 -4.44 9.93 -0.94
C VAL A 7 -4.58 11.23 -0.14
N ARG A 8 -5.66 11.97 -0.39
CA ARG A 8 -6.04 13.20 0.31
C ARG A 8 -7.44 13.03 0.87
N VAL A 9 -7.62 13.15 2.17
CA VAL A 9 -8.89 12.89 2.87
C VAL A 9 -9.12 13.87 4.01
N PHE A 10 -10.37 13.94 4.48
CA PHE A 10 -10.73 14.68 5.69
C PHE A 10 -10.96 13.70 6.83
N GLY A 11 -10.19 13.84 7.91
CA GLY A 11 -10.26 12.98 9.08
C GLY A 11 -9.50 11.65 8.95
N THR A 12 -9.16 11.09 10.11
CA THR A 12 -8.33 9.87 10.22
C THR A 12 -9.07 8.61 9.79
N GLN A 13 -10.39 8.53 10.01
CA GLN A 13 -11.17 7.35 9.62
C GLN A 13 -11.14 7.13 8.09
N ALA A 14 -11.35 8.19 7.31
CA ALA A 14 -11.29 8.12 5.85
C ALA A 14 -9.89 7.76 5.34
N LEU A 15 -8.83 8.14 6.09
CA LEU A 15 -7.46 7.76 5.77
C LEU A 15 -7.26 6.27 5.97
N ASP A 16 -7.66 5.74 7.12
CA ASP A 16 -7.49 4.32 7.46
C ASP A 16 -8.23 3.44 6.45
N GLU A 17 -9.46 3.81 6.07
CA GLU A 17 -10.23 3.10 5.05
C GLU A 17 -9.52 3.09 3.69
N ALA A 18 -9.01 4.23 3.23
CA ALA A 18 -8.34 4.33 1.93
C ALA A 18 -7.01 3.57 1.89
N VAL A 19 -6.20 3.67 2.95
CA VAL A 19 -4.91 2.98 3.05
C VAL A 19 -5.13 1.47 3.18
N ASN A 20 -6.07 1.02 4.01
CA ASN A 20 -6.36 -0.41 4.16
C ASN A 20 -6.90 -1.00 2.86
N ARG A 21 -7.79 -0.29 2.14
CA ARG A 21 -8.23 -0.72 0.81
C ARG A 21 -7.04 -0.88 -0.13
N PHE A 22 -6.18 0.13 -0.24
CA PHE A 22 -4.99 0.06 -1.09
C PHE A 22 -4.09 -1.13 -0.75
N LEU A 23 -3.78 -1.35 0.53
CA LEU A 23 -2.94 -2.47 0.96
C LEU A 23 -3.60 -3.83 0.70
N SER A 24 -4.92 -3.94 0.88
CA SER A 24 -5.68 -5.18 0.63
C SER A 24 -5.76 -5.54 -0.86
N GLU A 25 -5.86 -4.53 -1.74
CA GLU A 25 -5.86 -4.75 -3.19
C GLU A 25 -4.46 -5.02 -3.75
N ASN A 26 -3.41 -4.75 -2.97
CA ASN A 26 -2.02 -4.83 -3.38
C ASN A 26 -1.19 -5.72 -2.44
N GLU A 27 -1.66 -6.93 -2.14
CA GLU A 27 -1.04 -7.86 -1.17
C GLU A 27 0.43 -8.20 -1.45
N HIS A 28 0.89 -7.98 -2.69
CA HIS A 28 2.25 -8.28 -3.11
C HIS A 28 3.20 -7.09 -3.04
N ILE A 29 2.81 -5.94 -2.49
CA ILE A 29 3.73 -4.80 -2.41
C ILE A 29 4.59 -4.85 -1.14
N GLN A 30 5.80 -4.33 -1.26
CA GLN A 30 6.64 -4.01 -0.10
C GLN A 30 6.66 -2.48 0.06
N VAL A 31 6.13 -2.00 1.18
CA VAL A 31 6.23 -0.58 1.57
C VAL A 31 7.68 -0.25 1.91
N ILE A 32 8.20 0.80 1.29
CA ILE A 32 9.58 1.29 1.49
C ILE A 32 9.58 2.48 2.43
N SER A 33 8.62 3.40 2.27
CA SER A 33 8.48 4.59 3.10
C SER A 33 7.04 5.10 3.03
N SER A 34 6.61 5.82 4.06
CA SER A 34 5.37 6.57 4.03
C SER A 34 5.57 7.97 4.61
N ASN A 35 4.73 8.90 4.18
CA ASN A 35 4.71 10.27 4.68
C ASN A 35 3.27 10.71 4.91
N GLN A 36 3.06 11.40 6.03
CA GLN A 36 1.78 12.02 6.37
C GLN A 36 1.99 13.52 6.55
N SER A 37 1.15 14.31 5.90
CA SER A 37 1.04 15.75 6.12
C SER A 37 -0.37 16.10 6.58
N ILE A 38 -0.47 16.90 7.64
CA ILE A 38 -1.73 17.35 8.21
C ILE A 38 -1.89 18.83 7.88
N ILE A 39 -2.99 19.18 7.22
CA ILE A 39 -3.35 20.54 6.86
C ILE A 39 -4.53 20.94 7.76
N PRO A 40 -4.30 21.80 8.78
CA PRO A 40 -5.39 22.32 9.60
C PRO A 40 -6.21 23.35 8.82
N GLY A 41 -7.51 23.12 8.67
CA GLY A 41 -8.42 24.00 7.94
C GLY A 41 -9.70 24.29 8.70
N GLY A 42 -9.75 25.41 9.44
CA GLY A 42 -10.99 26.08 9.85
C GLY A 42 -12.12 25.24 10.47
N GLY A 43 -11.81 24.12 11.14
CA GLY A 43 -12.79 23.21 11.74
C GLY A 43 -12.72 21.76 11.25
N THR A 44 -11.96 21.48 10.19
CA THR A 44 -11.67 20.12 9.71
C THR A 44 -10.17 19.88 9.57
N VAL A 45 -9.78 18.61 9.73
CA VAL A 45 -8.38 18.17 9.56
C VAL A 45 -8.29 17.48 8.21
N GLU A 46 -7.54 18.09 7.30
CA GLU A 46 -7.20 17.48 6.03
C GLU A 46 -5.88 16.73 6.16
N ILE A 47 -5.81 15.52 5.60
CA ILE A 47 -4.64 14.65 5.69
C ILE A 47 -4.25 14.23 4.27
N ILE A 48 -2.97 14.45 3.95
CA ILE A 48 -2.34 13.91 2.75
C ILE A 48 -1.41 12.78 3.20
N TYR A 49 -1.61 11.59 2.67
CA TYR A 49 -0.79 10.43 2.98
C TYR A 49 -0.21 9.82 1.70
N SER A 50 1.10 9.60 1.71
CA SER A 50 1.82 9.02 0.59
C SER A 50 2.58 7.77 1.02
N ILE A 51 2.55 6.74 0.19
CA ILE A 51 3.29 5.48 0.36
C ILE A 51 4.21 5.31 -0.85
N ILE A 52 5.51 5.16 -0.61
CA ILE A 52 6.47 4.68 -1.59
C ILE A 52 6.57 3.18 -1.40
N TYR A 53 6.33 2.42 -2.47
CA TYR A 53 6.34 0.98 -2.45
C TYR A 53 7.07 0.41 -3.66
N LYS A 54 7.40 -0.87 -3.59
CA LYS A 54 7.80 -1.67 -4.74
C LYS A 54 6.88 -2.88 -4.85
N GLU A 55 6.66 -3.36 -6.06
CA GLU A 55 6.02 -4.66 -6.25
C GLU A 55 7.00 -5.75 -5.80
N GLY A 56 6.56 -6.57 -4.86
CA GLY A 56 7.19 -7.82 -4.51
C GLY A 56 7.00 -8.83 -5.64
N ARG A 57 7.86 -9.86 -5.64
CA ARG A 57 7.68 -10.98 -6.56
C ARG A 57 6.39 -11.70 -6.14
N GLN A 58 5.38 -11.74 -7.01
CA GLN A 58 4.33 -12.75 -6.89
C GLN A 58 5.03 -14.09 -6.69
N PRO A 59 4.61 -14.93 -5.73
CA PRO A 59 5.17 -16.26 -5.60
C PRO A 59 4.97 -16.96 -6.94
N THR A 60 6.04 -17.05 -7.73
CA THR A 60 6.06 -17.87 -8.92
C THR A 60 5.80 -19.25 -8.37
N ARG A 61 4.63 -19.85 -8.66
CA ARG A 61 4.30 -21.23 -8.28
C ARG A 61 5.56 -22.04 -8.56
N ILE A 62 6.29 -22.38 -7.51
CA ILE A 62 7.47 -23.23 -7.64
C ILE A 62 6.89 -24.49 -8.26
N GLY A 63 7.25 -24.72 -9.52
CA GLY A 63 6.81 -25.90 -10.24
C GLY A 63 7.04 -27.11 -9.36
N TYR A 64 6.14 -28.08 -9.44
CA TYR A 64 6.28 -29.40 -8.84
C TYR A 64 7.53 -30.11 -9.42
N LEU A 65 8.73 -29.62 -9.10
CA LEU A 65 10.03 -30.27 -9.27
C LEU A 65 10.20 -31.18 -8.06
N GLY A 66 9.39 -32.22 -8.05
CA GLY A 66 9.31 -33.17 -6.95
C GLY A 66 8.55 -34.44 -7.29
N LYS A 67 8.32 -34.74 -8.59
CA LYS A 67 8.04 -36.13 -8.97
C LYS A 67 9.39 -36.79 -9.29
N PRO A 68 9.90 -37.70 -8.43
CA PRO A 68 10.95 -38.61 -8.88
C PRO A 68 10.41 -39.38 -10.09
N GLY A 69 11.26 -39.61 -11.08
CA GLY A 69 10.87 -40.35 -12.27
C GLY A 69 10.32 -41.72 -11.89
N GLU A 70 9.14 -42.03 -12.42
CA GLU A 70 8.67 -43.39 -12.69
C GLU A 70 8.52 -43.53 -14.20
#